data_AF-A0A7C6X7Y5-F1
#
_entry.id   AF-A0A7C6X7Y5-F1
#
_cell.length_a   1.000
_cell.length_b   1.000
_cell.length_c   1.000
_cell.angle_alpha   90.00
_cell.angle_beta   90.00
_cell.angle_gamma   90.00
#
_symmetry.space_group_name_H-M   'P 1'
#
loop_
_entity.id
_entity.type
_entity.pdbx_description
1 polymer ?
#
loop_
_entity_poly.entity_id
_entity_poly.type
_entity_poly.pdbx_seq_one_letter_code
_entity_poly.pdbx_strand_id
1 'polypeptide(L)'
;HQTYASAIGLAGFGFLSPVREEAEALEGVALARYGLPGTKTLRKNVRAALSSHAHCVLMAQHGAVIVGRDQKEACDRALLLETVCRRACQGLPEDGHETGQVLRELAEEAGRHFKYVGFTSAPAVRETASSVSSFRAQLDDMAQMIGARLRTVEADPKSIIRGLKAQNAVLVKGLGAICQADTKGDVDALRLLTEKACISFLHTRALGVKSALSPLDTLLMRVVYKRKYSKKIGG
;
A
#
# COMPACT_ATOMS: atom_id res chain seq x y z
N HIS A 1 6.51 5.13 4.35
CA HIS A 1 5.66 4.99 3.16
C HIS A 1 4.42 5.86 3.36
N GLN A 2 3.97 6.59 2.34
CA GLN A 2 2.71 7.36 2.44
C GLN A 2 1.53 6.43 2.13
N THR A 3 0.93 5.89 3.17
CA THR A 3 -0.15 4.91 3.12
C THR A 3 -1.45 5.59 2.68
N TYR A 4 -1.89 6.60 3.41
CA TYR A 4 -3.13 7.31 3.17
C TYR A 4 -3.05 8.21 1.95
N ALA A 5 -1.90 8.86 1.71
CA ALA A 5 -1.73 9.67 0.49
C ALA A 5 -1.88 8.81 -0.78
N SER A 6 -1.47 7.55 -0.74
CA SER A 6 -1.67 6.63 -1.87
C SER A 6 -3.15 6.27 -2.06
N ALA A 7 -3.90 6.05 -0.98
CA ALA A 7 -5.34 5.78 -1.03
C ALA A 7 -6.09 6.98 -1.64
N ILE A 8 -5.82 8.20 -1.16
CA ILE A 8 -6.38 9.44 -1.71
C ILE A 8 -5.99 9.61 -3.19
N GLY A 9 -4.73 9.33 -3.54
CA GLY A 9 -4.26 9.40 -4.93
C GLY A 9 -5.00 8.47 -5.91
N LEU A 10 -5.64 7.39 -5.42
CA LEU A 10 -6.46 6.49 -6.25
C LEU A 10 -7.87 7.01 -6.51
N ALA A 11 -8.46 7.68 -5.53
CA ALA A 11 -9.84 8.16 -5.59
C ALA A 11 -9.95 9.61 -6.07
N GLY A 12 -8.85 10.35 -6.06
CA GLY A 12 -8.82 11.79 -6.26
C GLY A 12 -8.77 12.54 -4.93
N PHE A 13 -8.22 13.75 -4.96
CA PHE A 13 -7.94 14.56 -3.77
C PHE A 13 -9.02 15.59 -3.44
N GLY A 14 -10.17 15.54 -4.12
CA GLY A 14 -11.29 16.47 -3.89
C GLY A 14 -11.93 16.35 -2.49
N PHE A 15 -11.60 15.28 -1.75
CA PHE A 15 -12.03 15.06 -0.37
C PHE A 15 -11.02 15.58 0.67
N LEU A 16 -9.86 16.09 0.23
CA LEU A 16 -8.94 16.73 1.16
C LEU A 16 -9.53 18.05 1.63
N SER A 17 -9.69 18.18 2.94
CA SER A 17 -10.09 19.43 3.61
C SER A 17 -9.09 19.75 4.72
N PRO A 18 -7.85 20.16 4.37
CA PRO A 18 -6.91 20.68 5.35
C PRO A 18 -7.47 21.95 6.00
N VAL A 19 -7.21 22.16 7.29
CA VAL A 19 -7.48 23.48 7.90
C VAL A 19 -6.48 24.51 7.35
N ARG A 20 -6.76 25.80 7.55
CA ARG A 20 -5.98 26.88 6.93
C ARG A 20 -4.47 26.75 7.23
N GLU A 21 -4.12 26.50 8.49
CA GLU A 21 -2.74 26.36 8.93
C GLU A 21 -2.04 25.16 8.25
N GLU A 22 -2.78 24.08 8.02
CA GLU A 22 -2.26 22.89 7.32
C GLU A 22 -2.13 23.15 5.82
N ALA A 23 -3.09 23.85 5.22
CA ALA A 23 -3.05 24.23 3.81
C ALA A 23 -1.84 25.14 3.52
N GLU A 24 -1.56 26.08 4.41
CA GLU A 24 -0.39 26.94 4.38
C GLU A 24 0.90 26.14 4.51
N ALA A 25 1.00 25.23 5.50
CA ALA A 25 2.19 24.41 5.70
C ALA A 25 2.45 23.38 4.57
N LEU A 26 1.39 22.88 3.93
CA LEU A 26 1.50 21.97 2.78
C LEU A 26 1.95 22.69 1.51
N GLU A 27 1.77 24.02 1.43
CA GLU A 27 2.11 24.86 0.28
C GLU A 27 1.61 24.27 -1.06
N GLY A 28 0.34 23.87 -1.04
CA GLY A 28 -0.37 23.34 -2.21
C GLY A 28 -0.21 21.83 -2.41
N VAL A 29 -1.32 21.19 -2.78
CA VAL A 29 -1.40 19.77 -3.13
C VAL A 29 -1.90 19.62 -4.57
N ALA A 30 -1.20 18.83 -5.37
CA ALA A 30 -1.59 18.51 -6.74
C ALA A 30 -1.62 16.99 -6.97
N LEU A 31 -2.30 16.56 -8.04
CA LEU A 31 -2.32 15.17 -8.46
C LEU A 31 -1.64 15.02 -9.82
N ALA A 32 -0.60 14.18 -9.86
CA ALA A 32 0.02 13.76 -11.11
C ALA A 32 -0.78 12.60 -11.74
N ARG A 33 -0.99 12.68 -13.05
CA ARG A 33 -1.54 11.57 -13.84
C ARG A 33 -0.62 10.36 -13.75
N TYR A 34 -1.23 9.16 -13.79
CA TYR A 34 -0.48 7.91 -13.75
C TYR A 34 0.54 7.79 -14.88
N GLY A 35 1.67 7.16 -14.57
CA GLY A 35 2.66 6.68 -15.51
C GLY A 35 3.46 5.56 -14.85
N LEU A 36 3.84 4.54 -15.63
CA LEU A 36 4.53 3.36 -15.10
C LEU A 36 5.82 3.73 -14.31
N PRO A 37 6.19 2.95 -13.28
CA PRO A 37 7.36 3.20 -12.46
C PRO A 37 8.64 3.30 -13.28
N GLY A 38 9.46 4.32 -13.01
CA GLY A 38 10.75 4.51 -13.68
C GLY A 38 10.68 5.03 -15.13
N THR A 39 9.48 5.33 -15.65
CA THR A 39 9.33 5.86 -17.01
C THR A 39 9.59 7.37 -17.10
N LYS A 40 9.79 7.87 -18.33
CA LYS A 40 9.81 9.32 -18.61
C LYS A 40 8.43 9.95 -18.42
N THR A 41 7.36 9.19 -18.67
CA THR A 41 5.96 9.64 -18.51
C THR A 41 5.66 10.03 -17.07
N LEU A 42 6.00 9.16 -16.10
CA LEU A 42 5.83 9.47 -14.67
C LEU A 42 6.56 10.77 -14.30
N ARG A 43 7.83 10.91 -14.69
CA ARG A 43 8.63 12.12 -14.44
C ARG A 43 8.02 13.37 -15.08
N LYS A 44 7.52 13.27 -16.31
CA LYS A 44 6.86 14.38 -17.01
C LYS A 44 5.60 14.82 -16.27
N ASN A 45 4.77 13.87 -15.84
CA ASN A 45 3.52 14.16 -15.15
C ASN A 45 3.76 14.80 -13.77
N VAL A 46 4.73 14.30 -13.01
CA VAL A 46 5.12 14.90 -11.72
C VAL A 46 5.66 16.31 -11.91
N ARG A 47 6.53 16.53 -12.89
CA ARG A 47 7.05 17.89 -13.19
C ARG A 47 5.94 18.86 -13.56
N ALA A 48 4.98 18.43 -14.39
CA ALA A 48 3.84 19.26 -14.76
C ALA A 48 2.97 19.63 -13.54
N ALA A 49 2.79 18.70 -12.59
CA ALA A 49 2.08 18.99 -11.34
C ALA A 49 2.86 19.97 -10.45
N LEU A 50 4.18 19.84 -10.35
CA LEU A 50 5.02 20.79 -9.61
C LEU A 50 5.00 22.21 -10.22
N SER A 51 4.80 22.34 -11.54
CA SER A 51 4.67 23.65 -12.20
C SER A 51 3.45 24.45 -11.75
N SER A 52 2.49 23.84 -11.04
CA SER A 52 1.39 24.57 -10.39
C SER A 52 1.78 25.17 -9.03
N HIS A 53 3.07 25.21 -8.69
CA HIS A 53 3.61 25.65 -7.39
C HIS A 53 3.17 24.79 -6.19
N ALA A 54 2.65 23.58 -6.44
CA ALA A 54 2.34 22.64 -5.37
C ALA A 54 3.64 21.99 -4.85
N HIS A 55 3.80 21.95 -3.53
CA HIS A 55 4.93 21.29 -2.88
C HIS A 55 4.63 19.83 -2.52
N CYS A 56 3.36 19.43 -2.55
CA CYS A 56 2.91 18.06 -2.40
C CYS A 56 2.28 17.57 -3.70
N VAL A 57 2.87 16.57 -4.34
CA VAL A 57 2.29 15.93 -5.53
C VAL A 57 1.92 14.50 -5.21
N LEU A 58 0.62 14.23 -5.11
CA LEU A 58 0.10 12.87 -5.08
C LEU A 58 0.34 12.23 -6.44
N MET A 59 0.96 11.06 -6.45
CA MET A 59 1.15 10.22 -7.60
C MET A 59 0.14 9.09 -7.54
N ALA A 60 -0.83 9.10 -8.46
CA ALA A 60 -1.79 8.01 -8.59
C ALA A 60 -1.05 6.66 -8.59
N GLN A 61 -1.49 5.74 -7.73
CA GLN A 61 -0.97 4.37 -7.62
C GLN A 61 0.47 4.23 -7.08
N HIS A 62 1.16 5.33 -6.74
CA HIS A 62 2.59 5.35 -6.38
C HIS A 62 2.94 6.02 -5.04
N GLY A 63 2.05 6.82 -4.46
CA GLY A 63 2.34 7.62 -3.25
C GLY A 63 2.39 9.10 -3.54
N ALA A 64 3.39 9.82 -3.05
CA ALA A 64 3.53 11.26 -3.23
C ALA A 64 5.00 11.70 -3.30
N VAL A 65 5.25 12.74 -4.10
CA VAL A 65 6.51 13.48 -4.14
C VAL A 65 6.33 14.75 -3.34
N ILE A 66 7.27 15.04 -2.46
CA ILE A 66 7.21 16.18 -1.55
C ILE A 66 8.50 16.97 -1.72
N VAL A 67 8.33 18.27 -1.92
CA VAL A 67 9.41 19.23 -2.04
C VAL A 67 9.43 20.04 -0.77
N GLY A 68 10.62 20.30 -0.24
CA GLY A 68 10.86 21.26 0.83
C GLY A 68 12.22 21.92 0.62
N ARG A 69 12.46 23.05 1.30
CA ARG A 69 13.76 23.75 1.20
C ARG A 69 14.91 22.88 1.71
N ASP A 70 14.62 22.04 2.70
CA ASP A 70 15.55 21.06 3.25
C ASP A 70 14.84 19.71 3.55
N GLN A 71 15.62 18.74 4.03
CA GLN A 71 15.12 17.42 4.38
C GLN A 71 14.10 17.46 5.53
N LYS A 72 14.29 18.33 6.52
CA LYS A 72 13.42 18.42 7.69
C LYS A 72 12.05 18.91 7.27
N GLU A 73 12.00 20.00 6.49
CA GLU A 73 10.76 20.56 5.98
C GLU A 73 10.03 19.57 5.07
N ALA A 74 10.75 18.88 4.17
CA ALA A 74 10.14 17.84 3.34
C ALA A 74 9.55 16.69 4.19
N CYS A 75 10.20 16.33 5.30
CA CYS A 75 9.72 15.31 6.23
C CYS A 75 8.49 15.79 7.00
N ASP A 76 8.53 17.00 7.57
CA ASP A 76 7.42 17.59 8.32
C ASP A 76 6.18 17.71 7.43
N ARG A 77 6.37 18.18 6.18
CA ARG A 77 5.32 18.25 5.16
C ARG A 77 4.77 16.87 4.79
N ALA A 78 5.63 15.83 4.75
CA ALA A 78 5.19 14.45 4.52
C ALA A 78 4.33 13.89 5.63
N LEU A 79 4.69 14.13 6.88
CA LEU A 79 3.93 13.71 8.05
C LEU A 79 2.58 14.45 8.10
N LEU A 80 2.58 15.74 7.81
CA LEU A 80 1.36 16.54 7.74
C LEU A 80 0.43 16.06 6.63
N LEU A 81 0.95 15.85 5.41
CA LEU A 81 0.17 15.36 4.28
C LEU A 81 -0.48 14.02 4.62
N GLU A 82 0.29 13.10 5.21
CA GLU A 82 -0.21 11.79 5.61
C GLU A 82 -1.32 11.90 6.67
N THR A 83 -1.19 12.82 7.64
CA THR A 83 -2.21 13.11 8.65
C THR A 83 -3.50 13.63 8.02
N VAL A 84 -3.39 14.60 7.11
CA VAL A 84 -4.54 15.17 6.38
C VAL A 84 -5.21 14.09 5.54
N CYS A 85 -4.43 13.28 4.81
CA CYS A 85 -4.95 12.17 4.02
C CYS A 85 -5.63 11.10 4.87
N ARG A 86 -5.10 10.79 6.07
CA ARG A 86 -5.72 9.84 7.01
C ARG A 86 -7.13 10.29 7.38
N ARG A 87 -7.30 11.56 7.75
CA ARG A 87 -8.62 12.11 8.12
C ARG A 87 -9.60 12.14 6.95
N ALA A 88 -9.09 12.29 5.72
CA ALA A 88 -9.92 12.29 4.51
C ALA A 88 -10.30 10.88 4.01
N CYS A 89 -9.64 9.82 4.49
CA CYS A 89 -9.95 8.46 4.05
C CYS A 89 -11.31 8.00 4.59
N GLN A 90 -12.19 7.60 3.67
CA GLN A 90 -13.51 7.05 3.96
C GLN A 90 -13.54 5.52 3.99
N GLY A 91 -14.51 4.94 4.69
CA GLY A 91 -14.75 3.49 4.72
C GLY A 91 -13.71 2.68 5.48
N LEU A 92 -12.86 3.34 6.26
CA LEU A 92 -11.93 2.67 7.15
C LEU A 92 -12.65 2.30 8.45
N PRO A 93 -12.42 1.08 8.98
CA PRO A 93 -12.93 0.72 10.30
C PRO A 93 -12.26 1.56 11.37
N GLU A 94 -12.95 1.74 12.51
CA GLU A 94 -12.36 2.39 13.68
C GLU A 94 -11.15 1.62 14.20
N ASP A 95 -10.27 2.33 14.90
CA ASP A 95 -9.12 1.75 15.57
C ASP A 95 -9.62 0.82 16.70
N GLY A 96 -9.72 -0.48 16.41
CA GLY A 96 -10.15 -1.51 17.36
C GLY A 96 -8.99 -2.18 18.09
N HIS A 97 -9.28 -2.83 19.22
CA HIS A 97 -8.28 -3.61 19.95
C HIS A 97 -7.74 -4.77 19.11
N GLU A 98 -6.41 -4.93 19.15
CA GLU A 98 -5.68 -5.94 18.41
C GLU A 98 -5.88 -7.33 19.04
N THR A 99 -6.79 -8.13 18.48
CA THR A 99 -6.96 -9.54 18.87
C THR A 99 -6.18 -10.44 17.90
N GLY A 100 -4.85 -10.43 18.03
CA GLY A 100 -3.94 -11.07 17.09
C GLY A 100 -3.44 -12.47 17.47
N GLN A 101 -3.89 -13.05 18.60
CA GLN A 101 -3.30 -14.29 19.11
C GLN A 101 -3.47 -15.47 18.13
N VAL A 102 -4.69 -15.73 17.65
CA VAL A 102 -4.95 -16.83 16.69
C VAL A 102 -4.14 -16.62 15.39
N LEU A 103 -4.05 -15.38 14.91
CA LEU A 103 -3.28 -15.06 13.71
C LEU A 103 -1.78 -15.30 13.93
N ARG A 104 -1.27 -14.96 15.11
CA ARG A 104 0.13 -15.20 15.50
C ARG A 104 0.44 -16.69 15.52
N GLU A 105 -0.40 -17.51 16.15
CA GLU A 105 -0.23 -18.96 16.21
C GLU A 105 -0.21 -19.58 14.81
N LEU A 106 -1.12 -19.15 13.92
CA LEU A 106 -1.13 -19.57 12.52
C LEU A 106 0.12 -19.11 11.75
N ALA A 107 0.63 -17.91 12.03
CA ALA A 107 1.85 -17.39 11.44
C ALA A 107 3.10 -18.16 11.91
N GLU A 108 3.16 -18.52 13.19
CA GLU A 108 4.23 -19.35 13.77
C GLU A 108 4.24 -20.76 13.14
N GLU A 109 3.07 -21.38 12.98
CA GLU A 109 2.94 -22.67 12.29
C GLU A 109 3.41 -22.56 10.83
N ALA A 110 2.96 -21.53 10.10
CA ALA A 110 3.43 -21.28 8.73
C ALA A 110 4.94 -21.01 8.68
N GLY A 111 5.52 -20.41 9.73
CA GLY A 111 6.95 -20.12 9.89
C GLY A 111 7.84 -21.36 9.82
N ARG A 112 7.30 -22.57 10.01
CA ARG A 112 8.04 -23.82 9.80
C ARG A 112 8.35 -24.11 8.33
N HIS A 113 7.70 -23.41 7.40
CA HIS A 113 7.82 -23.63 5.96
C HIS A 113 8.51 -22.48 5.19
N PHE A 114 8.72 -21.33 5.84
CA PHE A 114 9.27 -20.14 5.22
C PHE A 114 10.35 -19.54 6.10
N LYS A 115 11.33 -18.86 5.49
CA LYS A 115 12.50 -18.36 6.21
C LYS A 115 12.17 -17.25 7.20
N TYR A 116 11.34 -16.30 6.78
CA TYR A 116 10.76 -15.28 7.65
C TYR A 116 9.27 -15.15 7.36
N VAL A 117 8.49 -15.03 8.42
CA VAL A 117 7.04 -14.81 8.38
C VAL A 117 6.68 -13.63 9.27
N GLY A 118 5.71 -12.84 8.83
CA GLY A 118 5.11 -11.76 9.61
C GLY A 118 3.61 -11.75 9.43
N PHE A 119 2.91 -11.10 10.35
CA PHE A 119 1.47 -10.98 10.31
C PHE A 119 1.03 -9.56 10.66
N THR A 120 -0.19 -9.20 10.27
CA THR A 120 -0.83 -7.95 10.68
C THR A 120 -2.31 -8.16 10.88
N SER A 121 -2.80 -7.66 12.02
CA SER A 121 -4.20 -7.63 12.42
C SER A 121 -4.77 -6.20 12.38
N ALA A 122 -4.12 -5.29 11.65
CA ALA A 122 -4.58 -3.91 11.52
C ALA A 122 -6.06 -3.86 11.09
N PRO A 123 -6.87 -2.92 11.61
CA PRO A 123 -8.32 -2.89 11.40
C PRO A 123 -8.73 -3.02 9.93
N ALA A 124 -8.12 -2.25 9.03
CA ALA A 124 -8.40 -2.29 7.59
C ALA A 124 -8.10 -3.67 6.96
N VAL A 125 -7.07 -4.36 7.43
CA VAL A 125 -6.71 -5.70 6.94
C VAL A 125 -7.74 -6.72 7.38
N ARG A 126 -8.18 -6.68 8.63
CA ARG A 126 -9.25 -7.55 9.16
C ARG A 126 -10.57 -7.35 8.42
N GLU A 127 -10.98 -6.10 8.26
CA GLU A 127 -12.19 -5.76 7.52
C GLU A 127 -12.14 -6.27 6.07
N THR A 128 -10.99 -6.11 5.41
CA THR A 128 -10.79 -6.64 4.06
C THR A 128 -10.82 -8.17 4.04
N ALA A 129 -10.15 -8.83 4.99
CA ALA A 129 -10.12 -10.30 5.10
C ALA A 129 -11.51 -10.90 5.39
N SER A 130 -12.40 -10.16 6.05
CA SER A 130 -13.78 -10.58 6.32
C SER A 130 -14.71 -10.36 5.13
N SER A 131 -14.44 -9.37 4.29
CA SER A 131 -15.42 -8.85 3.32
C SER A 131 -15.20 -9.30 1.88
N VAL A 132 -14.05 -9.88 1.53
CA VAL A 132 -13.77 -10.33 0.16
C VAL A 132 -13.01 -11.66 0.09
N SER A 133 -13.19 -12.38 -1.01
CA SER A 133 -12.37 -13.55 -1.35
C SER A 133 -11.02 -13.18 -1.98
N SER A 134 -10.97 -12.04 -2.67
CA SER A 134 -9.74 -11.41 -3.18
C SER A 134 -10.01 -10.02 -3.72
N PHE A 135 -8.97 -9.21 -3.89
CA PHE A 135 -9.03 -7.96 -4.67
C PHE A 135 -7.77 -7.79 -5.55
N ARG A 136 -7.90 -6.99 -6.62
CA ARG A 136 -6.81 -6.73 -7.58
C ARG A 136 -5.88 -5.63 -7.08
N ALA A 137 -4.61 -5.69 -7.49
CA ALA A 137 -3.65 -4.64 -7.20
C ALA A 137 -4.14 -3.29 -7.75
N GLN A 138 -4.18 -2.29 -6.87
CA GLN A 138 -4.51 -0.91 -7.21
C GLN A 138 -3.26 -0.02 -7.17
N LEU A 139 -2.24 -0.47 -6.44
CA LEU A 139 -0.97 0.20 -6.21
C LEU A 139 0.19 -0.59 -6.81
N ASP A 140 1.22 0.13 -7.23
CA ASP A 140 2.38 -0.44 -7.92
C ASP A 140 3.27 -1.26 -6.98
N ASP A 141 3.42 -0.82 -5.74
CA ASP A 141 4.18 -1.54 -4.70
C ASP A 141 3.51 -2.86 -4.30
N MET A 142 2.18 -2.90 -4.20
CA MET A 142 1.42 -4.13 -4.07
C MET A 142 1.67 -5.07 -5.27
N ALA A 143 1.59 -4.55 -6.49
CA ALA A 143 1.82 -5.36 -7.70
C ALA A 143 3.23 -5.96 -7.74
N GLN A 144 4.23 -5.18 -7.33
CA GLN A 144 5.65 -5.58 -7.32
C GLN A 144 5.98 -6.60 -6.25
N MET A 145 5.54 -6.40 -5.01
CA MET A 145 5.96 -7.20 -3.86
C MET A 145 4.98 -8.32 -3.49
N ILE A 146 3.67 -8.07 -3.59
CA ILE A 146 2.63 -9.05 -3.24
C ILE A 146 2.19 -9.80 -4.51
N GLY A 147 1.67 -9.07 -5.49
CA GLY A 147 1.22 -9.59 -6.77
C GLY A 147 -0.02 -8.93 -7.33
N ALA A 148 -0.52 -9.51 -8.43
CA ALA A 148 -1.68 -8.99 -9.16
C ALA A 148 -2.99 -8.97 -8.37
N ARG A 149 -3.07 -9.81 -7.34
CA ARG A 149 -4.21 -9.91 -6.44
C ARG A 149 -3.71 -10.22 -5.04
N LEU A 150 -4.41 -9.73 -4.03
CA LEU A 150 -4.30 -10.24 -2.67
C LEU A 150 -5.51 -11.14 -2.43
N ARG A 151 -5.27 -12.37 -1.94
CA ARG A 151 -6.30 -13.42 -1.81
C ARG A 151 -6.58 -13.70 -0.35
N THR A 152 -7.83 -14.00 -0.06
CA THR A 152 -8.29 -14.50 1.23
C THR A 152 -8.26 -16.01 1.22
N VAL A 153 -7.68 -16.59 2.27
CA VAL A 153 -7.64 -18.02 2.55
C VAL A 153 -8.36 -18.31 3.85
N GLU A 154 -8.82 -19.56 4.00
CA GLU A 154 -9.38 -20.03 5.26
C GLU A 154 -8.33 -20.04 6.37
N ALA A 155 -8.78 -19.92 7.62
CA ALA A 155 -7.93 -19.81 8.82
C ALA A 155 -7.39 -21.19 9.25
N ASP A 156 -6.71 -21.87 8.34
CA ASP A 156 -6.06 -23.16 8.59
C ASP A 156 -4.63 -23.17 8.00
N PRO A 157 -3.68 -23.88 8.63
CA PRO A 157 -2.29 -23.90 8.18
C PRO A 157 -2.12 -24.35 6.71
N LYS A 158 -2.89 -25.32 6.24
CA LYS A 158 -2.72 -25.86 4.88
C LYS A 158 -3.07 -24.81 3.83
N SER A 159 -4.19 -24.11 4.00
CA SER A 159 -4.63 -23.04 3.10
C SER A 159 -3.66 -21.87 3.09
N ILE A 160 -3.17 -21.49 4.28
CA ILE A 160 -2.18 -20.40 4.46
C ILE A 160 -0.87 -20.74 3.74
N ILE A 161 -0.29 -21.90 4.01
CA ILE A 161 0.98 -22.34 3.39
C ILE A 161 0.83 -22.41 1.88
N ARG A 162 -0.27 -22.98 1.36
CA ARG A 162 -0.52 -23.04 -0.09
C ARG A 162 -0.61 -21.65 -0.70
N GLY A 163 -1.30 -20.73 -0.05
CA GLY A 163 -1.42 -19.35 -0.51
C GLY A 163 -0.08 -18.61 -0.51
N LEU A 164 0.72 -18.77 0.55
CA LEU A 164 2.05 -18.16 0.70
C LEU A 164 3.10 -18.72 -0.28
N LYS A 165 2.94 -19.98 -0.73
CA LYS A 165 3.75 -20.53 -1.83
C LYS A 165 3.44 -19.89 -3.19
N ALA A 166 2.21 -19.41 -3.38
CA ALA A 166 1.81 -18.77 -4.63
C ALA A 166 2.16 -17.26 -4.68
N GLN A 167 2.20 -16.60 -3.52
CA GLN A 167 2.45 -15.16 -3.39
C GLN A 167 2.95 -14.79 -1.99
N ASN A 168 3.60 -13.64 -1.85
CA ASN A 168 4.31 -13.29 -0.62
C ASN A 168 3.40 -12.80 0.53
N ALA A 169 2.10 -12.62 0.28
CA ALA A 169 1.12 -12.26 1.32
C ALA A 169 -0.27 -12.83 1.00
N VAL A 170 -1.01 -13.18 2.05
CA VAL A 170 -2.40 -13.64 1.98
C VAL A 170 -3.21 -13.00 3.10
N LEU A 171 -4.49 -12.73 2.84
CA LEU A 171 -5.47 -12.44 3.88
C LEU A 171 -5.92 -13.76 4.51
N VAL A 172 -6.06 -13.78 5.83
CA VAL A 172 -6.62 -14.90 6.59
C VAL A 172 -8.01 -14.48 7.05
N LYS A 173 -9.03 -15.19 6.58
CA LYS A 173 -10.45 -14.84 6.73
C LYS A 173 -10.78 -14.47 8.18
N GLY A 174 -11.29 -13.25 8.38
CA GLY A 174 -11.68 -12.73 9.69
C GLY A 174 -10.55 -12.30 10.63
N LEU A 175 -9.30 -12.70 10.35
CA LEU A 175 -8.19 -12.57 11.30
C LEU A 175 -7.20 -11.46 10.93
N GLY A 176 -6.90 -11.28 9.64
CA GLY A 176 -5.91 -10.30 9.18
C GLY A 176 -5.12 -10.80 7.98
N ALA A 177 -3.80 -10.66 8.00
CA ALA A 177 -2.92 -11.14 6.93
C ALA A 177 -1.63 -11.78 7.46
N ILE A 178 -1.10 -12.70 6.66
CA ILE A 178 0.23 -13.29 6.85
C ILE A 178 1.06 -13.05 5.60
N CYS A 179 2.34 -12.73 5.79
CA CYS A 179 3.31 -12.51 4.72
C CYS A 179 4.60 -13.29 4.98
N GLN A 180 5.33 -13.61 3.93
CA GLN A 180 6.61 -14.32 3.99
C GLN A 180 7.63 -13.71 3.04
N ALA A 181 8.91 -13.78 3.43
CA ALA A 181 10.04 -13.40 2.58
C ALA A 181 11.36 -14.06 3.01
N ASP A 182 12.41 -13.83 2.23
CA ASP A 182 13.75 -14.36 2.46
C ASP A 182 14.60 -13.52 3.44
N THR A 183 14.11 -12.34 3.81
CA THR A 183 14.73 -11.43 4.78
C THR A 183 13.69 -10.85 5.74
N LYS A 184 14.12 -10.50 6.96
CA LYS A 184 13.26 -9.86 7.96
C LYS A 184 12.74 -8.50 7.48
N GLY A 185 13.61 -7.70 6.83
CA GLY A 185 13.22 -6.40 6.29
C GLY A 185 12.16 -6.48 5.20
N ASP A 186 12.20 -7.51 4.35
CA ASP A 186 11.18 -7.73 3.31
C ASP A 186 9.83 -8.14 3.90
N VAL A 187 9.82 -8.93 4.98
CA VAL A 187 8.60 -9.25 5.74
C VAL A 187 7.99 -7.97 6.33
N ASP A 188 8.80 -7.13 6.97
CA ASP A 188 8.33 -5.86 7.53
C ASP A 188 7.76 -4.94 6.45
N ALA A 189 8.40 -4.89 5.28
CA ALA A 189 7.89 -4.14 4.13
C ALA A 189 6.57 -4.71 3.60
N LEU A 190 6.46 -6.04 3.43
CA LEU A 190 5.24 -6.70 2.99
C LEU A 190 4.07 -6.47 3.94
N ARG A 191 4.33 -6.44 5.25
CA ARG A 191 3.32 -6.12 6.26
C ARG A 191 2.73 -4.72 6.02
N LEU A 192 3.59 -3.71 5.93
CA LEU A 192 3.18 -2.33 5.67
C LEU A 192 2.46 -2.16 4.32
N LEU A 193 2.94 -2.84 3.27
CA LEU A 193 2.30 -2.81 1.96
C LEU A 193 0.94 -3.50 1.95
N THR A 194 0.77 -4.56 2.74
CA THR A 194 -0.53 -5.24 2.90
C THR A 194 -1.55 -4.34 3.59
N GLU A 195 -1.16 -3.66 4.67
CA GLU A 195 -2.00 -2.67 5.35
C GLU A 195 -2.40 -1.54 4.39
N LYS A 196 -1.43 -0.97 3.69
CA LYS A 196 -1.64 0.08 2.69
C LYS A 196 -2.58 -0.35 1.56
N ALA A 197 -2.42 -1.56 1.06
CA ALA A 197 -3.28 -2.12 0.02
C ALA A 197 -4.73 -2.26 0.50
N CYS A 198 -4.94 -2.74 1.74
CA CYS A 198 -6.27 -2.88 2.32
C CYS A 198 -6.93 -1.52 2.57
N ILE A 199 -6.19 -0.54 3.11
CA ILE A 199 -6.67 0.85 3.30
C ILE A 199 -7.11 1.45 1.96
N SER A 200 -6.28 1.31 0.93
CA SER A 200 -6.58 1.79 -0.42
C SER A 200 -7.82 1.11 -1.03
N PHE A 201 -7.94 -0.20 -0.83
CA PHE A 201 -9.07 -0.99 -1.30
C PHE A 201 -10.38 -0.57 -0.63
N LEU A 202 -10.40 -0.48 0.70
CA LEU A 202 -11.59 -0.07 1.44
C LEU A 202 -12.02 1.36 1.08
N HIS A 203 -11.05 2.28 0.97
CA HIS A 203 -11.32 3.65 0.60
C HIS A 203 -11.96 3.79 -0.80
N THR A 204 -11.36 3.13 -1.79
CA THR A 204 -11.87 3.16 -3.17
C THR A 204 -13.21 2.43 -3.28
N ARG A 205 -13.41 1.35 -2.52
CA ARG A 205 -14.70 0.65 -2.40
C ARG A 205 -15.79 1.56 -1.83
N ALA A 206 -15.51 2.28 -0.75
CA ALA A 206 -16.47 3.19 -0.12
C ALA A 206 -16.92 4.32 -1.04
N LEU A 207 -16.01 4.82 -1.89
CA LEU A 207 -16.31 5.86 -2.87
C LEU A 207 -16.88 5.33 -4.19
N GLY A 208 -17.00 4.01 -4.36
CA GLY A 208 -17.42 3.40 -5.63
C GLY A 208 -16.42 3.61 -6.80
N VAL A 209 -15.17 3.99 -6.49
CA VAL A 209 -14.14 4.24 -7.50
C VAL A 209 -13.51 2.92 -7.94
N LYS A 210 -13.63 2.61 -9.23
CA LYS A 210 -12.93 1.46 -9.83
C LYS A 210 -11.47 1.82 -10.11
N SER A 211 -10.59 1.59 -9.13
CA SER A 211 -9.14 1.66 -9.32
C SER A 211 -8.57 0.24 -9.33
N ALA A 212 -7.95 -0.16 -10.43
CA ALA A 212 -7.22 -1.42 -10.54
C ALA A 212 -6.16 -1.28 -11.62
N LEU A 213 -4.96 -1.79 -11.36
CA LEU A 213 -3.89 -1.85 -12.35
C LEU A 213 -4.26 -2.81 -13.48
N SER A 214 -3.81 -2.47 -14.69
CA SER A 214 -3.90 -3.36 -15.84
C SER A 214 -3.19 -4.69 -15.55
N PRO A 215 -3.74 -5.85 -15.98
CA PRO A 215 -3.07 -7.13 -15.79
C PRO A 215 -1.68 -7.19 -16.43
N LEU A 216 -1.53 -6.56 -17.61
CA LEU A 216 -0.26 -6.51 -18.35
C LEU A 216 0.79 -5.71 -17.59
N ASP A 217 0.41 -4.51 -17.13
CA ASP A 217 1.29 -3.62 -16.36
C ASP A 217 1.73 -4.29 -15.05
N THR A 218 0.80 -4.97 -14.38
CA THR A 218 1.10 -5.69 -13.14
C THR A 218 2.11 -6.81 -13.35
N LEU A 219 1.96 -7.59 -14.42
CA LEU A 219 2.90 -8.65 -14.75
C LEU A 219 4.29 -8.08 -15.07
N LEU A 220 4.34 -7.04 -15.90
CA LEU A 220 5.59 -6.36 -16.27
C LEU A 220 6.30 -5.82 -15.03
N MET A 221 5.59 -5.13 -14.14
CA MET A 221 6.15 -4.58 -12.91
C MET A 221 6.75 -5.67 -12.02
N ARG A 222 6.03 -6.78 -11.83
CA ARG A 222 6.53 -7.90 -11.02
C ARG A 222 7.79 -8.53 -11.62
N VAL A 223 7.84 -8.70 -12.94
CA VAL A 223 9.02 -9.24 -13.64
C VAL A 223 10.22 -8.30 -13.51
N VAL A 224 10.02 -7.00 -13.77
CA VAL A 224 11.09 -5.99 -13.67
C VAL A 224 11.61 -5.89 -12.23
N TYR A 225 10.72 -5.87 -11.25
CA TYR A 225 11.08 -5.82 -9.84
C TYR A 225 11.91 -7.04 -9.43
N LYS A 226 11.44 -8.27 -9.71
CA LYS A 226 12.20 -9.50 -9.40
C LYS A 226 13.58 -9.50 -10.05
N ARG A 227 13.68 -9.12 -11.33
CA ARG A 227 14.97 -9.04 -12.04
C ARG A 227 15.95 -8.04 -11.41
N LYS A 228 15.47 -6.86 -10.98
CA LYS A 228 16.31 -5.87 -10.30
C LYS A 228 16.72 -6.31 -8.91
N TYR A 229 15.80 -6.94 -8.18
CA TYR A 229 16.06 -7.40 -6.81
C TYR A 229 17.06 -8.56 -6.78
N SER A 230 16.95 -9.54 -7.69
CA SER A 230 17.91 -10.65 -7.80
C SER A 230 19.35 -10.17 -8.07
N LYS A 231 19.53 -9.02 -8.73
CA LYS A 231 20.86 -8.42 -8.96
C LYS A 231 21.46 -7.75 -7.72
N LYS A 232 20.64 -7.38 -6.72
CA LYS A 232 21.13 -6.78 -5.47
C LYS A 232 21.55 -7.82 -4.43
N ILE A 233 21.04 -9.05 -4.52
CA ILE A 233 21.40 -10.15 -3.62
C ILE A 233 22.69 -10.85 -4.09
N GLY A 234 23.00 -10.81 -5.39
CA GLY A 234 24.19 -11.43 -5.98
C GLY A 234 25.34 -10.47 -6.27
N GLY A 235 25.37 -9.29 -5.64
CA GLY A 235 26.41 -8.27 -5.80
C GLY A 235 27.07 -7.91 -4.49
#